data_AF-A0A2N1SDK1-F1
#
_entry.id   AF-A0A2N1SDK1-F1
#
_cell.length_a   1.000
_cell.length_b   1.000
_cell.length_c   1.000
_cell.angle_alpha   90.00
_cell.angle_beta   90.00
_cell.angle_gamma   90.00
#
_symmetry.space_group_name_H-M   'P 1'
#
loop_
_entity.id
_entity.type
_entity.pdbx_description
1 polymer ?
#
loop_
_entity_poly.entity_id
_entity_poly.type
_entity_poly.pdbx_seq_one_letter_code
_entity_poly.pdbx_strand_id
1 'polypeptide(L)'
;MSRTNYVFILGRDDPVVLHPFNSAEAFDASETVAILGRYGSGDSPRDAESIRADLYAAMEKGTRRFFLAKGYYLRLAVATVSFIAVYLFFSILIRDPVPLIDELLLGTLAAAAVFLVSERRALSSPAHLEALLRLRKAIDGAYFSESRVVDLVESWRDQALALGPAAFYKIDAEQPTLSDSERDEASALCSMLASRWKTKPIVAELYDSAARGRVPGGLLDKLSRRLGLAECALALSYIRLIPLVIEFKE
;
A
#
# COMPACT_ATOMS: atom_id res chain seq x y z
N MET A 1 1.79 -23.17 3.05
CA MET A 1 0.57 -22.81 2.30
C MET A 1 0.96 -21.66 1.39
N SER A 2 0.78 -21.81 0.08
CA SER A 2 1.11 -20.76 -0.89
C SER A 2 0.29 -19.51 -0.57
N ARG A 3 0.97 -18.39 -0.30
CA ARG A 3 0.30 -17.14 0.05
C ARG A 3 -0.34 -16.53 -1.20
N THR A 4 -1.66 -16.47 -1.21
CA THR A 4 -2.43 -15.84 -2.30
C THR A 4 -2.38 -14.33 -2.14
N ASN A 5 -1.91 -13.63 -3.17
CA ASN A 5 -1.88 -12.18 -3.20
C ASN A 5 -3.05 -11.68 -4.04
N TYR A 6 -4.00 -11.00 -3.40
CA TYR A 6 -5.15 -10.43 -4.09
C TYR A 6 -4.82 -9.07 -4.71
N VAL A 7 -5.46 -8.78 -5.84
CA VAL A 7 -5.56 -7.43 -6.42
C VAL A 7 -7.05 -7.14 -6.57
N PHE A 8 -7.54 -6.07 -5.98
CA PHE A 8 -8.95 -5.68 -6.07
C PHE A 8 -9.11 -4.47 -6.98
N ILE A 9 -10.11 -4.51 -7.83
CA ILE A 9 -10.47 -3.40 -8.72
C ILE A 9 -11.85 -2.92 -8.28
N LEU A 10 -11.95 -1.67 -7.82
CA LEU A 10 -13.19 -1.09 -7.33
C LEU A 10 -13.65 0.10 -8.19
N GLY A 11 -14.82 0.00 -8.81
CA GLY A 11 -15.43 1.01 -9.66
C GLY A 11 -15.18 0.77 -11.15
N ARG A 12 -16.04 1.36 -11.99
CA ARG A 12 -16.05 1.14 -13.44
C ARG A 12 -15.28 2.21 -14.23
N ASP A 13 -15.61 3.48 -14.02
CA ASP A 13 -15.07 4.58 -14.84
C ASP A 13 -13.72 5.12 -14.30
N ASP A 14 -13.53 5.10 -12.99
CA ASP A 14 -12.28 5.48 -12.30
C ASP A 14 -11.93 4.37 -11.28
N PRO A 15 -11.33 3.26 -11.76
CA PRO A 15 -11.11 2.08 -10.95
C PRO A 15 -10.05 2.34 -9.87
N VAL A 16 -10.42 2.13 -8.62
CA VAL A 16 -9.47 2.09 -7.51
C VAL A 16 -8.82 0.72 -7.48
N VAL A 17 -7.56 0.64 -7.91
CA VAL A 17 -6.76 -0.59 -7.87
C VAL A 17 -6.09 -0.73 -6.50
N LEU A 18 -6.47 -1.76 -5.75
CA LEU A 18 -5.86 -2.14 -4.48
C LEU A 18 -4.95 -3.34 -4.70
N HIS A 19 -3.71 -3.24 -4.22
CA HIS A 19 -2.67 -4.22 -4.51
C HIS A 19 -1.74 -4.43 -3.29
N PRO A 20 -1.01 -5.56 -3.22
CA PRO A 20 -0.20 -5.91 -2.05
C PRO A 20 1.18 -5.24 -2.04
N PHE A 21 1.60 -4.60 -3.15
CA PHE A 21 2.94 -4.01 -3.33
C PHE A 21 3.29 -2.83 -2.39
N ASN A 22 2.35 -2.44 -1.53
CA ASN A 22 2.60 -1.48 -0.45
C ASN A 22 3.20 -2.13 0.80
N SER A 23 3.17 -3.46 0.94
CA SER A 23 3.74 -4.20 2.05
C SER A 23 5.09 -4.83 1.69
N ALA A 24 6.02 -4.86 2.64
CA ALA A 24 7.32 -5.53 2.49
C ALA A 24 7.16 -7.04 2.23
N GLU A 25 6.09 -7.63 2.76
CA GLU A 25 5.80 -9.06 2.68
C GLU A 25 5.60 -9.56 1.24
N ALA A 26 5.16 -8.68 0.33
CA ALA A 26 5.02 -9.03 -1.08
C ALA A 26 6.38 -9.31 -1.77
N PHE A 27 7.47 -8.78 -1.22
CA PHE A 27 8.81 -8.83 -1.82
C PHE A 27 9.75 -9.83 -1.14
N ASP A 28 9.48 -10.19 0.11
CA ASP A 28 10.34 -11.06 0.93
C ASP A 28 10.15 -12.55 0.64
N ALA A 29 9.02 -12.93 0.02
CA ALA A 29 8.72 -14.33 -0.28
C ALA A 29 9.61 -14.91 -1.40
N SER A 30 10.40 -15.93 -1.08
CA SER A 30 11.12 -16.77 -2.06
C SER A 30 10.19 -17.69 -2.86
N GLU A 31 8.94 -17.85 -2.42
CA GLU A 31 7.96 -18.73 -3.07
C GLU A 31 7.30 -18.08 -4.28
N THR A 32 6.80 -18.92 -5.18
CA THR A 32 5.88 -18.52 -6.26
C THR A 32 4.63 -17.87 -5.67
N VAL A 33 4.50 -16.57 -5.92
CA VAL A 33 3.33 -15.78 -5.54
C VAL A 33 2.31 -15.88 -6.65
N ALA A 34 1.15 -16.46 -6.36
CA ALA A 34 -0.01 -16.36 -7.24
C ALA A 34 -0.70 -15.02 -6.99
N ILE A 35 -0.92 -14.24 -8.05
CA ILE A 35 -1.70 -13.01 -8.01
C ILE A 35 -3.09 -13.32 -8.55
N LEU A 36 -4.12 -13.09 -7.72
CA LEU A 36 -5.52 -13.24 -8.12
C LEU A 36 -6.16 -11.86 -8.21
N GLY A 37 -6.63 -11.51 -9.40
CA GLY A 37 -7.40 -10.30 -9.64
C GLY A 37 -8.88 -10.52 -9.33
N ARG A 38 -9.47 -9.58 -8.60
CA ARG A 38 -10.86 -9.61 -8.15
C ARG A 38 -11.55 -8.30 -8.54
N TYR A 39 -12.69 -8.41 -9.20
CA TYR A 39 -13.51 -7.28 -9.63
C TYR A 39 -14.98 -7.57 -9.38
N GLY A 40 -15.81 -6.52 -9.41
CA GLY A 40 -17.24 -6.65 -9.15
C GLY A 40 -18.07 -7.12 -10.36
N SER A 41 -19.33 -7.46 -10.14
CA SER A 41 -20.31 -7.90 -11.13
C SER A 41 -20.55 -6.78 -12.15
N GLY A 42 -20.23 -7.08 -13.41
CA GLY A 42 -20.34 -6.13 -14.52
C GLY A 42 -19.43 -6.50 -15.69
N ASP A 43 -19.30 -5.58 -16.65
CA ASP A 43 -18.31 -5.73 -17.71
C ASP A 43 -16.92 -5.88 -17.06
N SER A 44 -16.13 -6.85 -17.55
CA SER A 44 -14.70 -6.96 -17.24
C SER A 44 -14.06 -5.57 -17.28
N PRO A 45 -13.11 -5.26 -16.37
CA PRO A 45 -12.44 -3.96 -16.34
C PRO A 45 -12.01 -3.57 -17.76
N ARG A 46 -12.53 -2.44 -18.24
CA ARG A 46 -12.46 -2.07 -19.67
C ARG A 46 -11.03 -1.87 -20.19
N ASP A 47 -10.08 -1.74 -19.27
CA ASP A 47 -8.68 -1.50 -19.59
C ASP A 47 -7.74 -2.36 -18.73
N ALA A 48 -7.74 -3.67 -19.00
CA ALA A 48 -6.84 -4.62 -18.35
C ALA A 48 -5.35 -4.28 -18.58
N GLU A 49 -5.01 -3.58 -19.67
CA GLU A 49 -3.65 -3.15 -19.95
C GLU A 49 -3.22 -2.00 -19.03
N SER A 50 -4.07 -0.99 -18.82
CA SER A 50 -3.81 0.08 -17.85
C SER A 50 -3.65 -0.46 -16.42
N ILE A 51 -4.49 -1.43 -16.02
CA ILE A 51 -4.40 -2.05 -14.70
C ILE A 51 -3.05 -2.76 -14.55
N ARG A 52 -2.60 -3.50 -15.57
CA ARG A 52 -1.27 -4.13 -15.56
C ARG A 52 -0.16 -3.08 -15.49
N ALA A 53 -0.26 -1.99 -16.24
CA ALA A 53 0.72 -0.90 -16.19
C ALA A 53 0.82 -0.27 -14.78
N ASP A 54 -0.32 -0.04 -14.13
CA ASP A 54 -0.38 0.48 -12.76
C ASP A 54 0.22 -0.52 -11.76
N LEU A 55 -0.09 -1.81 -11.91
CA LEU A 55 0.50 -2.87 -11.10
C LEU A 55 2.01 -2.95 -11.30
N TYR A 56 2.52 -2.76 -12.52
CA TYR A 56 3.96 -2.70 -12.78
C TYR A 56 4.61 -1.50 -12.09
N ALA A 57 4.04 -0.31 -12.25
CA ALA A 57 4.56 0.89 -11.60
C ALA A 57 4.57 0.75 -10.07
N ALA A 58 3.49 0.20 -9.50
CA ALA A 58 3.37 -0.05 -8.07
C ALA A 58 4.38 -1.10 -7.58
N MET A 59 4.54 -2.21 -8.32
CA MET A 59 5.49 -3.27 -8.02
C MET A 59 6.93 -2.77 -8.09
N GLU A 60 7.31 -2.02 -9.13
CA GLU A 60 8.67 -1.47 -9.28
C GLU A 60 8.99 -0.49 -8.14
N LYS A 61 8.06 0.42 -7.83
CA LYS A 61 8.19 1.36 -6.71
C LYS A 61 8.30 0.63 -5.36
N GLY A 62 7.46 -0.37 -5.13
CA GLY A 62 7.45 -1.15 -3.90
C GLY A 62 8.74 -1.96 -3.72
N THR A 63 9.19 -2.63 -4.79
CA THR A 63 10.43 -3.43 -4.79
C THR A 63 11.64 -2.52 -4.53
N ARG A 64 11.73 -1.37 -5.20
CA ARG A 64 12.78 -0.38 -4.96
C ARG A 64 12.82 0.05 -3.48
N ARG A 65 11.66 0.40 -2.91
CA ARG A 65 11.55 0.81 -1.51
C ARG A 65 11.96 -0.31 -0.55
N PHE A 66 11.58 -1.54 -0.81
CA PHE A 66 11.92 -2.70 0.03
C PHE A 66 13.44 -2.96 0.06
N PHE A 67 14.09 -3.03 -1.10
CA PHE A 67 15.54 -3.28 -1.18
C PHE A 67 16.37 -2.11 -0.64
N LEU A 68 15.90 -0.87 -0.82
CA LEU A 68 16.52 0.27 -0.16
C LEU A 68 16.34 0.18 1.36
N ALA A 69 15.15 -0.13 1.87
CA ALA A 69 14.93 -0.22 3.32
C ALA A 69 15.81 -1.30 3.99
N LYS A 70 15.95 -2.50 3.37
CA LYS A 70 16.69 -3.64 3.93
C LYS A 70 18.15 -3.34 4.27
N GLY A 71 18.81 -2.51 3.46
CA GLY A 71 20.23 -2.15 3.65
C GLY A 71 20.47 -0.74 4.19
N TYR A 72 19.42 0.01 4.55
CA TYR A 72 19.53 1.45 4.83
C TYR A 72 20.56 1.76 5.93
N TYR A 73 20.49 1.09 7.08
CA TYR A 73 21.38 1.35 8.22
C TYR A 73 22.84 1.05 7.90
N LEU A 74 23.12 -0.04 7.17
CA LEU A 74 24.48 -0.37 6.76
C LEU A 74 25.03 0.69 5.80
N ARG A 75 24.23 1.13 4.82
CA ARG A 75 24.64 2.19 3.88
C ARG A 75 24.90 3.52 4.59
N LEU A 76 24.04 3.85 5.55
CA LEU A 76 24.21 5.04 6.39
C LEU A 76 25.52 4.96 7.18
N ALA A 77 25.80 3.82 7.83
CA ALA A 77 27.03 3.62 8.59
C ALA A 77 28.29 3.76 7.70
N VAL A 78 28.29 3.15 6.51
CA VAL A 78 29.41 3.27 5.57
C VAL A 78 29.60 4.70 5.08
N ALA A 79 28.51 5.43 4.81
CA ALA A 79 28.56 6.84 4.44
C ALA A 79 29.12 7.71 5.58
N THR A 80 28.69 7.48 6.83
CA THR A 80 29.22 8.17 8.02
C THR A 80 30.70 7.89 8.25
N VAL A 81 31.13 6.63 8.13
CA VAL A 81 32.56 6.29 8.24
C VAL A 81 33.37 6.97 7.14
N SER A 82 32.84 7.01 5.92
CA SER A 82 33.49 7.69 4.79
C SER A 82 33.60 9.20 5.03
N PHE A 83 32.54 9.84 5.57
CA PHE A 83 32.59 11.24 6.00
C PHE A 83 33.74 11.47 6.98
N ILE A 84 33.80 10.68 8.06
CA ILE A 84 34.80 10.84 9.13
C ILE A 84 36.21 10.63 8.57
N ALA A 85 36.42 9.60 7.77
CA ALA A 85 37.72 9.29 7.19
C ALA A 85 38.22 10.42 6.28
N VAL A 86 37.35 10.94 5.41
CA VAL A 86 37.68 12.05 4.51
C VAL A 86 37.91 13.33 5.31
N TYR A 87 37.02 13.67 6.24
CA TYR A 87 37.17 14.83 7.10
C TYR A 87 38.51 14.82 7.87
N LEU A 88 38.82 13.71 8.54
CA LEU A 88 40.08 13.55 9.28
C LEU A 88 41.30 13.60 8.37
N PHE A 89 41.21 13.01 7.17
CA PHE A 89 42.29 13.06 6.18
C PHE A 89 42.61 14.50 5.78
N PHE A 90 41.60 15.29 5.42
CA PHE A 90 41.79 16.70 5.06
C PHE A 90 42.29 17.53 6.24
N SER A 91 41.71 17.33 7.43
CA SER A 91 42.07 18.06 8.65
C SER A 91 43.51 17.78 9.14
N ILE A 92 44.04 16.57 8.92
CA ILE A 92 45.38 16.19 9.39
C ILE A 92 46.47 16.43 8.33
N LEU A 93 46.22 16.04 7.07
CA LEU A 93 47.25 16.10 6.02
C LEU A 93 47.38 17.48 5.38
N ILE A 94 46.28 18.20 5.21
CA ILE A 94 46.30 19.50 4.54
C ILE A 94 46.38 20.56 5.64
N ARG A 95 47.61 20.82 6.07
CA ARG A 95 47.94 21.75 7.17
C ARG A 95 47.86 23.23 6.79
N ASP A 96 47.68 23.54 5.50
CA ASP A 96 47.38 24.90 5.08
C ASP A 96 45.97 25.26 5.57
N PRO A 97 45.71 26.50 6.00
CA PRO A 97 44.41 26.92 6.53
C PRO A 97 43.38 26.97 5.39
N VAL A 98 42.97 25.80 4.93
CA VAL A 98 41.75 25.61 4.19
C VAL A 98 40.63 25.91 5.19
N PRO A 99 39.70 26.82 4.86
CA PRO A 99 38.61 27.13 5.77
C PRO A 99 37.85 25.84 6.11
N LEU A 100 37.54 25.63 7.39
CA LEU A 100 36.83 24.45 7.91
C LEU A 100 35.56 24.08 7.13
N ILE A 101 34.99 25.06 6.41
CA ILE A 101 33.88 24.91 5.48
C ILE A 101 34.21 23.94 4.33
N ASP A 102 35.40 24.02 3.73
CA ASP A 102 35.78 23.22 2.56
C ASP A 102 36.00 21.74 2.96
N GLU A 103 36.56 21.50 4.15
CA GLU A 103 36.73 20.14 4.69
C GLU A 103 35.39 19.45 4.96
N LEU A 104 34.46 20.18 5.58
CA LEU A 104 33.08 19.71 5.81
C LEU A 104 32.36 19.44 4.49
N LEU A 105 32.55 20.30 3.49
CA LEU A 105 31.95 20.16 2.17
C LEU A 105 32.49 18.91 1.48
N LEU A 106 33.81 18.69 1.47
CA LEU A 106 34.42 17.51 0.86
C LEU A 106 34.02 16.22 1.57
N GLY A 107 33.99 16.21 2.90
CA GLY A 107 33.50 15.07 3.68
C GLY A 107 32.03 14.75 3.35
N THR A 108 31.17 15.77 3.28
CA THR A 108 29.75 15.61 2.97
C THR A 108 29.54 15.08 1.55
N LEU A 109 30.27 15.63 0.57
CA LEU A 109 30.23 15.15 -0.81
C LEU A 109 30.68 13.70 -0.93
N ALA A 110 31.76 13.32 -0.23
CA ALA A 110 32.24 11.94 -0.23
C ALA A 110 31.20 10.97 0.38
N ALA A 111 30.61 11.33 1.52
CA ALA A 111 29.56 10.55 2.16
C ALA A 111 28.33 10.39 1.26
N ALA A 112 27.88 11.49 0.63
CA ALA A 112 26.78 11.48 -0.32
C ALA A 112 27.08 10.59 -1.53
N ALA A 113 28.29 10.69 -2.10
CA ALA A 113 28.72 9.86 -3.22
C ALA A 113 28.69 8.36 -2.84
N VAL A 114 29.25 8.01 -1.68
CA VAL A 114 29.26 6.63 -1.16
C VAL A 114 27.85 6.11 -0.93
N PHE A 115 26.97 6.92 -0.33
CA PHE A 115 25.57 6.56 -0.11
C PHE A 115 24.84 6.28 -1.43
N LEU A 116 24.93 7.19 -2.40
CA LEU A 116 24.29 7.07 -3.71
C LEU A 116 24.82 5.88 -4.53
N VAL A 117 26.14 5.65 -4.51
CA VAL A 117 26.74 4.47 -5.16
C VAL A 117 26.23 3.19 -4.51
N SER A 118 26.13 3.18 -3.18
CA SER A 118 25.62 2.01 -2.48
C SER A 118 24.12 1.76 -2.73
N GLU A 119 23.31 2.80 -2.93
CA GLU A 119 21.92 2.65 -3.36
C GLU A 119 21.83 2.03 -4.76
N ARG A 120 22.62 2.55 -5.72
CA ARG A 120 22.68 1.98 -7.07
C ARG A 120 23.07 0.51 -7.04
N ARG A 121 24.06 0.15 -6.21
CA ARG A 121 24.50 -1.25 -6.04
C ARG A 121 23.41 -2.14 -5.43
N ALA A 122 22.61 -1.63 -4.50
CA ALA A 122 21.50 -2.37 -3.92
C ALA A 122 20.41 -2.65 -4.98
N LEU A 123 20.11 -1.67 -5.83
CA LEU A 123 19.13 -1.79 -6.91
C LEU A 123 19.65 -2.60 -8.11
N SER A 124 20.95 -2.68 -8.32
CA SER A 124 21.55 -3.56 -9.33
C SER A 124 21.83 -4.97 -8.82
N SER A 125 21.37 -5.32 -7.61
CA SER A 125 21.64 -6.63 -7.02
C SER A 125 20.86 -7.74 -7.75
N PRO A 126 21.43 -8.95 -7.91
CA PRO A 126 20.71 -10.07 -8.53
C PRO A 126 19.38 -10.37 -7.85
N ALA A 127 19.34 -10.29 -6.52
CA ALA A 127 18.12 -10.51 -5.74
C ALA A 127 17.00 -9.49 -6.06
N HIS A 128 17.36 -8.22 -6.32
CA HIS A 128 16.39 -7.21 -6.75
C HIS A 128 15.80 -7.53 -8.12
N LEU A 129 16.67 -7.87 -9.09
CA LEU A 129 16.26 -8.20 -10.45
C LEU A 129 15.41 -9.49 -10.48
N GLU A 130 15.79 -10.50 -9.71
CA GLU A 130 15.05 -11.75 -9.58
C GLU A 130 13.66 -11.53 -8.98
N ALA A 131 13.55 -10.72 -7.91
CA ALA A 131 12.27 -10.35 -7.33
C ALA A 131 11.37 -9.62 -8.34
N LEU A 132 11.93 -8.68 -9.10
CA LEU A 132 11.21 -7.91 -10.12
C LEU A 132 10.70 -8.81 -11.25
N LEU A 133 11.56 -9.69 -11.80
CA LEU A 133 11.18 -10.62 -12.86
C LEU A 133 10.12 -11.63 -12.39
N ARG A 134 10.27 -12.15 -11.16
CA ARG A 134 9.31 -13.07 -10.56
C ARG A 134 7.94 -12.42 -10.39
N LEU A 135 7.88 -11.20 -9.85
CA LEU A 135 6.63 -10.48 -9.66
C LEU A 135 6.02 -10.05 -10.99
N ARG A 136 6.84 -9.64 -11.98
CA ARG A 136 6.36 -9.34 -13.33
C ARG A 136 5.69 -10.56 -13.96
N LYS A 137 6.33 -11.73 -13.89
CA LYS A 137 5.75 -13.00 -14.36
C LYS A 137 4.44 -13.35 -13.62
N ALA A 138 4.37 -13.07 -12.31
CA ALA A 138 3.16 -13.28 -11.52
C ALA A 138 2.02 -12.32 -11.93
N ILE A 139 2.32 -11.06 -12.27
CA ILE A 139 1.35 -10.10 -12.80
C ILE A 139 0.87 -10.52 -14.19
N ASP A 140 1.79 -10.95 -15.06
CA ASP A 140 1.46 -11.40 -16.42
C ASP A 140 0.51 -12.60 -16.42
N GLY A 141 0.75 -13.54 -15.49
CA GLY A 141 -0.07 -14.73 -15.28
C GLY A 141 -1.29 -14.53 -14.37
N ALA A 142 -1.55 -13.30 -13.90
CA ALA A 142 -2.67 -13.03 -13.01
C ALA A 142 -4.00 -13.24 -13.73
N TYR A 143 -4.90 -14.00 -13.11
CA TYR A 143 -6.26 -14.20 -13.60
C TYR A 143 -7.21 -13.25 -12.87
N PHE A 144 -8.04 -12.53 -13.63
CA PHE A 144 -9.07 -11.64 -13.10
C PHE A 144 -10.40 -12.37 -13.12
N SER A 145 -11.09 -12.35 -11.99
CA SER A 145 -12.37 -13.05 -11.80
C SER A 145 -13.32 -12.22 -10.95
N GLU A 146 -14.61 -12.43 -11.16
CA GLU A 146 -15.66 -11.81 -10.37
C GLU A 146 -15.59 -12.24 -8.91
N SER A 147 -15.91 -11.31 -8.02
CA SER A 147 -15.93 -11.53 -6.58
C SER A 147 -17.17 -10.92 -5.95
N ARG A 148 -17.95 -11.77 -5.28
CA ARG A 148 -19.11 -11.32 -4.50
C ARG A 148 -18.71 -10.36 -3.38
N VAL A 149 -17.51 -10.49 -2.82
CA VAL A 149 -17.01 -9.56 -1.79
C VAL A 149 -16.82 -8.17 -2.38
N VAL A 150 -16.24 -8.08 -3.58
CA VAL A 150 -16.10 -6.81 -4.29
C VAL A 150 -17.48 -6.23 -4.64
N ASP A 151 -18.42 -7.06 -5.10
CA ASP A 151 -19.80 -6.64 -5.41
C ASP A 151 -20.48 -5.98 -4.23
N LEU A 152 -20.38 -6.59 -3.05
CA LEU A 152 -20.97 -6.07 -1.83
C LEU A 152 -20.38 -4.70 -1.48
N VAL A 153 -19.06 -4.57 -1.55
CA VAL A 153 -18.36 -3.31 -1.26
C VAL A 153 -18.70 -2.23 -2.28
N GLU A 154 -18.78 -2.56 -3.56
CA GLU A 154 -19.20 -1.63 -4.61
C GLU A 154 -20.66 -1.21 -4.44
N SER A 155 -21.57 -2.15 -4.16
CA SER A 155 -22.97 -1.87 -3.90
C SER A 155 -23.17 -0.91 -2.72
N TRP A 156 -22.45 -1.13 -1.62
CA TRP A 156 -22.48 -0.21 -0.47
C TRP A 156 -21.84 1.14 -0.77
N ARG A 157 -20.77 1.16 -1.56
CA ARG A 157 -20.14 2.41 -2.02
C ARG A 157 -21.12 3.21 -2.88
N ASP A 158 -21.77 2.59 -3.85
CA ASP A 158 -22.73 3.25 -4.74
C ASP A 158 -23.95 3.75 -3.97
N GLN A 159 -24.43 2.96 -3.02
CA GLN A 159 -25.47 3.39 -2.08
C GLN A 159 -25.04 4.62 -1.27
N ALA A 160 -23.79 4.64 -0.78
CA ALA A 160 -23.25 5.78 -0.03
C ALA A 160 -23.01 7.01 -0.92
N LEU A 161 -22.70 6.82 -2.20
CA LEU A 161 -22.63 7.91 -3.18
C LEU A 161 -24.02 8.52 -3.44
N ALA A 162 -25.05 7.67 -3.59
CA ALA A 162 -26.41 8.11 -3.87
C ALA A 162 -27.08 8.80 -2.67
N LEU A 163 -26.88 8.28 -1.46
CA LEU A 163 -27.53 8.78 -0.23
C LEU A 163 -26.65 9.75 0.57
N GLY A 164 -25.39 9.91 0.21
CA GLY A 164 -24.41 10.68 0.95
C GLY A 164 -24.03 10.03 2.30
N PRO A 165 -23.42 10.80 3.22
CA PRO A 165 -22.88 10.25 4.48
C PRO A 165 -23.95 9.61 5.39
N ALA A 166 -25.21 10.01 5.24
CA ALA A 166 -26.35 9.44 5.97
C ALA A 166 -26.61 7.96 5.62
N ALA A 167 -26.05 7.44 4.52
CA ALA A 167 -26.10 6.02 4.17
C ALA A 167 -25.63 5.11 5.30
N PHE A 168 -24.75 5.61 6.18
CA PHE A 168 -24.28 4.85 7.34
C PHE A 168 -25.42 4.29 8.21
N TYR A 169 -26.51 5.02 8.37
CA TYR A 169 -27.64 4.63 9.22
C TYR A 169 -28.66 3.73 8.52
N LYS A 170 -28.49 3.47 7.23
CA LYS A 170 -29.38 2.56 6.52
C LYS A 170 -29.11 1.13 7.00
N ILE A 171 -30.13 0.55 7.61
CA ILE A 171 -30.13 -0.86 8.02
C ILE A 171 -30.43 -1.67 6.76
N ASP A 172 -29.50 -2.54 6.36
CA ASP A 172 -29.75 -3.51 5.30
C ASP A 172 -30.72 -4.57 5.83
N ALA A 173 -31.71 -4.96 5.03
CA ALA A 173 -32.77 -5.89 5.44
C ALA A 173 -32.22 -7.30 5.74
N GLU A 174 -31.12 -7.67 5.10
CA GLU A 174 -30.42 -8.94 5.27
C GLU A 174 -28.92 -8.69 5.41
N GLN A 175 -28.29 -9.31 6.41
CA GLN A 175 -26.83 -9.30 6.53
C GLN A 175 -26.25 -10.39 5.63
N PRO A 176 -25.33 -10.06 4.71
CA PRO A 176 -24.77 -11.06 3.82
C PRO A 176 -23.85 -12.01 4.61
N THR A 177 -24.08 -13.31 4.48
CA THR A 177 -23.23 -14.35 5.07
C THR A 177 -22.10 -14.70 4.11
N LEU A 178 -20.83 -14.63 4.56
CA LEU A 178 -19.65 -14.97 3.76
C LEU A 178 -19.19 -16.41 4.01
N SER A 179 -18.87 -17.13 2.93
CA SER A 179 -18.14 -18.41 2.97
C SER A 179 -16.69 -18.22 3.45
N ASP A 180 -16.01 -19.29 3.85
CA ASP A 180 -14.62 -19.20 4.35
C ASP A 180 -13.66 -18.55 3.35
N SER A 181 -13.77 -18.91 2.06
CA SER A 181 -12.95 -18.30 1.01
C SER A 181 -13.26 -16.81 0.79
N GLU A 182 -14.53 -16.41 0.95
CA GLU A 182 -14.93 -15.01 0.86
C GLU A 182 -14.46 -14.21 2.09
N ARG A 183 -14.39 -14.85 3.27
CA ARG A 183 -13.86 -14.21 4.49
C ARG A 183 -12.36 -13.94 4.36
N ASP A 184 -11.60 -14.89 3.83
CA ASP A 184 -10.17 -14.69 3.54
C ASP A 184 -9.95 -13.52 2.57
N GLU A 185 -10.77 -13.47 1.52
CA GLU A 185 -10.75 -12.40 0.53
C GLU A 185 -11.16 -11.03 1.11
N ALA A 186 -12.24 -11.00 1.89
CA ALA A 186 -12.70 -9.80 2.59
C ALA A 186 -11.66 -9.31 3.62
N SER A 187 -10.97 -10.21 4.31
CA SER A 187 -9.86 -9.87 5.21
C SER A 187 -8.69 -9.23 4.48
N ALA A 188 -8.33 -9.77 3.31
CA ALA A 188 -7.30 -9.16 2.46
C ALA A 188 -7.73 -7.77 1.95
N LEU A 189 -8.98 -7.61 1.52
CA LEU A 189 -9.53 -6.32 1.09
C LEU A 189 -9.54 -5.28 2.23
N CYS A 190 -10.02 -5.67 3.42
CA CYS A 190 -9.97 -4.83 4.62
C CYS A 190 -8.55 -4.40 4.95
N SER A 191 -7.58 -5.31 4.89
CA SER A 191 -6.16 -5.01 5.15
C SER A 191 -5.60 -3.98 4.15
N MET A 192 -5.94 -4.10 2.86
CA MET A 192 -5.51 -3.15 1.85
C MET A 192 -6.17 -1.77 2.02
N LEU A 193 -7.45 -1.73 2.32
CA LEU A 193 -8.20 -0.50 2.61
C LEU A 193 -7.66 0.21 3.87
N ALA A 194 -7.40 -0.54 4.94
CA ALA A 194 -6.76 -0.02 6.15
C ALA A 194 -5.37 0.60 5.83
N SER A 195 -4.58 -0.06 4.98
CA SER A 195 -3.27 0.46 4.55
C SER A 195 -3.39 1.79 3.79
N ARG A 196 -4.43 1.95 2.95
CA ARG A 196 -4.73 3.17 2.19
C ARG A 196 -5.03 4.35 3.11
N TRP A 197 -5.65 4.10 4.26
CA TRP A 197 -6.04 5.13 5.22
C TRP A 197 -5.11 5.24 6.44
N LYS A 198 -3.95 4.59 6.42
CA LYS A 198 -2.99 4.61 7.53
C LYS A 198 -2.63 6.03 8.01
N THR A 199 -2.60 7.01 7.09
CA THR A 199 -2.30 8.41 7.41
C THR A 199 -3.53 9.29 7.61
N LYS A 200 -4.74 8.72 7.55
CA LYS A 200 -6.02 9.44 7.64
C LYS A 200 -6.70 9.14 8.99
N PRO A 201 -6.39 9.89 10.07
CA PRO A 201 -6.89 9.58 11.41
C PRO A 201 -8.42 9.64 11.52
N ILE A 202 -9.08 10.38 10.62
CA ILE A 202 -10.54 10.49 10.60
C ILE A 202 -11.25 9.16 10.28
N VAL A 203 -10.60 8.25 9.54
CA VAL A 203 -11.14 6.91 9.26
C VAL A 203 -11.02 6.01 10.49
N ALA A 204 -9.94 6.15 11.26
CA ALA A 204 -9.80 5.48 12.55
C ALA A 204 -10.83 5.99 13.56
N GLU A 205 -11.05 7.31 13.63
CA GLU A 205 -12.10 7.93 14.46
C GLU A 205 -13.51 7.40 14.11
N LEU A 206 -13.78 7.21 12.82
CA LEU A 206 -15.02 6.60 12.33
C LEU A 206 -15.15 5.13 12.77
N TYR A 207 -14.08 4.34 12.61
CA TYR A 207 -14.04 2.94 13.04
C TYR A 207 -14.33 2.81 14.54
N ASP A 208 -13.63 3.58 15.38
CA ASP A 208 -13.81 3.54 16.83
C ASP A 208 -15.24 3.93 17.23
N SER A 209 -15.82 4.91 16.54
CA SER A 209 -17.20 5.34 16.77
C SER A 209 -18.22 4.27 16.35
N ALA A 210 -18.00 3.62 15.21
CA ALA A 210 -18.83 2.52 14.72
C ALA A 210 -18.75 1.30 15.64
N ALA A 211 -17.56 0.94 16.12
CA ALA A 211 -17.35 -0.15 17.08
C ALA A 211 -18.07 0.09 18.42
N ARG A 212 -18.25 1.35 18.83
CA ARG A 212 -19.05 1.74 20.01
C ARG A 212 -20.56 1.80 19.74
N GLY A 213 -21.00 1.50 18.52
CA GLY A 213 -22.41 1.51 18.11
C GLY A 213 -23.02 2.90 17.94
N ARG A 214 -22.21 3.97 17.95
CA ARG A 214 -22.70 5.35 17.77
C ARG A 214 -21.71 6.16 16.94
N VAL A 215 -22.09 6.47 15.70
CA VAL A 215 -21.37 7.42 14.86
C VAL A 215 -22.05 8.78 14.93
N PRO A 216 -21.36 9.87 15.30
CA PRO A 216 -21.96 11.20 15.27
C PRO A 216 -22.16 11.69 13.81
N GLY A 217 -23.31 12.29 13.50
CA GLY A 217 -23.56 12.89 12.18
C GLY A 217 -22.50 13.91 11.75
N GLY A 218 -22.04 14.75 12.69
CA GLY A 218 -20.97 15.71 12.43
C GLY A 218 -19.63 15.08 12.05
N LEU A 219 -19.35 13.83 12.48
CA LEU A 219 -18.16 13.09 12.07
C LEU A 219 -18.27 12.66 10.60
N LEU A 220 -19.46 12.21 10.17
CA LEU A 220 -19.74 11.82 8.79
C LEU A 220 -19.62 13.02 7.83
N ASP A 221 -20.12 14.19 8.24
CA ASP A 221 -19.96 15.43 7.46
C ASP A 221 -18.49 15.85 7.36
N LYS A 222 -17.76 15.79 8.50
CA LYS A 222 -16.32 16.09 8.55
C LYS A 222 -15.53 15.12 7.67
N LEU A 223 -15.89 13.84 7.65
CA LEU A 223 -15.30 12.80 6.82
C LEU A 223 -15.49 13.12 5.34
N SER A 224 -16.74 13.39 4.93
CA SER A 224 -17.09 13.75 3.55
C SER A 224 -16.34 14.98 3.06
N ARG A 225 -16.26 16.05 3.88
CA ARG A 225 -15.53 17.27 3.52
C ARG A 225 -14.02 17.07 3.39
N ARG A 226 -13.42 16.20 4.21
CA ARG A 226 -11.97 15.97 4.21
C ARG A 226 -11.49 14.97 3.17
N LEU A 227 -12.30 13.94 2.89
CA LEU A 227 -11.93 12.86 1.99
C LEU A 227 -12.50 13.03 0.57
N GLY A 228 -13.57 13.81 0.42
CA GLY A 228 -14.41 13.82 -0.77
C GLY A 228 -15.44 12.69 -0.75
N LEU A 229 -16.46 12.80 -1.61
CA LEU A 229 -17.60 11.88 -1.60
C LEU A 229 -17.22 10.44 -1.95
N ALA A 230 -16.40 10.22 -2.99
CA ALA A 230 -16.00 8.89 -3.43
C ALA A 230 -15.20 8.12 -2.38
N GLU A 231 -14.22 8.78 -1.77
CA GLU A 231 -13.38 8.16 -0.74
C GLU A 231 -14.16 7.99 0.59
N CYS A 232 -15.08 8.90 0.91
CA CYS A 232 -16.01 8.76 2.03
C CYS A 232 -16.92 7.54 1.85
N ALA A 233 -17.51 7.36 0.67
CA ALA A 233 -18.33 6.20 0.35
C ALA A 233 -17.56 4.88 0.48
N LEU A 234 -16.30 4.85 0.04
CA LEU A 234 -15.42 3.68 0.19
C LEU A 234 -15.07 3.41 1.67
N ALA A 235 -14.85 4.46 2.47
CA ALA A 235 -14.64 4.30 3.90
C ALA A 235 -15.89 3.73 4.60
N LEU A 236 -17.09 4.14 4.20
CA LEU A 236 -18.34 3.61 4.74
C LEU A 236 -18.55 2.13 4.37
N SER A 237 -18.26 1.74 3.12
CA SER A 237 -18.34 0.32 2.72
C SER A 237 -17.31 -0.55 3.44
N TYR A 238 -16.11 -0.02 3.71
CA TYR A 238 -15.12 -0.69 4.57
C TYR A 238 -15.64 -0.95 5.99
N ILE A 239 -16.23 0.06 6.65
CA ILE A 239 -16.77 -0.11 8.01
C ILE A 239 -17.88 -1.16 8.04
N ARG A 240 -18.66 -1.30 6.97
CA ARG A 240 -19.68 -2.35 6.84
C ARG A 240 -19.09 -3.74 6.58
N LEU A 241 -17.95 -3.84 5.91
CA LEU A 241 -17.29 -5.12 5.62
C LEU A 241 -16.64 -5.75 6.86
N ILE A 242 -16.07 -4.93 7.74
CA ILE A 242 -15.30 -5.38 8.91
C ILE A 242 -16.04 -6.41 9.78
N PRO A 243 -17.30 -6.18 10.22
CA PRO A 243 -18.00 -7.14 11.08
C PRO A 243 -18.13 -8.54 10.46
N LEU A 244 -18.23 -8.63 9.13
CA LEU A 244 -18.35 -9.89 8.41
C LEU A 244 -17.02 -10.69 8.38
N VAL A 245 -15.90 -9.99 8.55
CA VAL A 245 -14.57 -10.61 8.63
C VAL A 245 -14.25 -10.99 10.08
N ILE A 246 -14.59 -10.11 11.03
CA ILE A 246 -14.17 -10.24 12.43
C ILE A 246 -15.05 -11.22 13.21
N GLU A 247 -16.27 -11.51 12.73
CA GLU A 247 -17.32 -12.33 13.38
C GLU A 247 -16.78 -13.07 14.62
N PHE A 248 -17.00 -12.43 15.77
CA PHE A 248 -16.45 -12.84 17.06
C PHE A 248 -16.70 -14.35 17.20
N LYS A 249 -15.62 -15.13 17.27
CA LYS A 249 -15.69 -16.45 17.90
C LYS A 249 -16.17 -16.20 19.34
N GLU A 250 -17.48 -16.26 19.55
CA GLU A 250 -18.04 -16.60 20.86
C GLU A 250 -17.70 -18.06 21.20
#